data_AF-A0A1J5PGX5-F1
#
_entry.id   AF-A0A1J5PGX5-F1
#
_cell.length_a   1.000
_cell.length_b   1.000
_cell.length_c   1.000
_cell.angle_alpha   90.00
_cell.angle_beta   90.00
_cell.angle_gamma   90.00
#
_symmetry.space_group_name_H-M   'P 1'
#
loop_
_entity.id
_entity.type
_entity.pdbx_description
1 polymer ?
#
loop_
_entity_poly.entity_id
_entity_poly.type
_entity_poly.pdbx_seq_one_letter_code
_entity_poly.pdbx_strand_id
1 'polypeptide(L)'
;MPLWHIASVGMELWLSAFSWGAAEILVLSDNTEAPAYLHALQGQMQLTETLLHGMGYRGARLRLLQTADARELDAVLAPPRPTGAVPSIQAQFAALPQKRGTLDLALDHLIRHAPAQEVASGAAVIPLPHGAGSPLGAIRVDASRCTLCLSCVGACPAGALADNPLAPQLRFIEKNCVQCGLCVNTCPEDAIRLEPRLFWGPQRSAPQVLNEAQPWRCVRCGKPFGTVQAIEQMVFKLSGHPAFAGDAANRLKMCSDCRVIDMHTRADTTIHDLP
;
A
#
# COMPACT_ATOMS: atom_id res chain seq x y z
N MET A 1 4.45 -16.02 22.63
CA MET A 1 3.14 -16.09 21.95
C MET A 1 2.78 -17.56 21.80
N PRO A 2 1.67 -18.05 22.36
CA PRO A 2 1.29 -19.45 22.20
C PRO A 2 0.99 -19.72 20.72
N LEU A 3 1.59 -20.79 20.17
CA LEU A 3 1.36 -21.24 18.81
C LEU A 3 0.48 -22.48 18.84
N TRP A 4 -0.79 -22.34 18.45
CA TRP A 4 -1.74 -23.45 18.44
C TRP A 4 -1.83 -24.16 17.08
N HIS A 5 -1.35 -23.53 16.01
CA HIS A 5 -1.40 -24.07 14.65
C HIS A 5 -0.31 -23.45 13.77
N ILE A 6 0.33 -24.24 12.90
CA ILE A 6 1.42 -23.75 12.04
C ILE A 6 0.96 -22.67 11.07
N ALA A 7 -0.27 -22.72 10.56
CA ALA A 7 -0.82 -21.67 9.70
C ALA A 7 -0.99 -20.30 10.41
N SER A 8 -0.78 -20.23 11.72
CA SER A 8 -0.78 -18.96 12.46
C SER A 8 0.56 -18.23 12.40
N VAL A 9 1.66 -18.92 12.05
CA VAL A 9 2.95 -18.26 11.81
C VAL A 9 2.94 -17.54 10.47
N GLY A 10 3.66 -16.43 10.39
CA GLY A 10 3.80 -15.65 9.18
C GLY A 10 5.11 -14.87 9.16
N MET A 11 5.25 -14.03 8.13
CA MET A 11 6.47 -13.26 7.89
C MET A 11 6.89 -12.43 9.11
N GLU A 12 5.93 -11.92 9.89
CA GLU A 12 6.19 -11.14 11.10
C GLU A 12 7.02 -11.93 12.11
N LEU A 13 6.71 -13.21 12.30
CA LEU A 13 7.40 -14.04 13.28
C LEU A 13 8.72 -14.56 12.73
N TRP A 14 8.74 -14.98 11.47
CA TRP A 14 9.95 -15.50 10.82
C TRP A 14 11.04 -14.44 10.68
N LEU A 15 10.69 -13.23 10.23
CA LEU A 15 11.62 -12.12 10.14
C LEU A 15 12.06 -11.63 11.53
N SER A 16 11.19 -11.71 12.55
CA SER A 16 11.59 -11.45 13.94
C SER A 16 12.64 -12.44 14.42
N ALA A 17 12.40 -13.74 14.24
CA ALA A 17 13.35 -14.79 14.60
C ALA A 17 14.70 -14.61 13.89
N PHE A 18 14.66 -14.29 12.58
CA PHE A 18 15.86 -13.99 11.81
C PHE A 18 16.59 -12.74 12.35
N SER A 19 15.85 -11.69 12.70
CA SER A 19 16.38 -10.46 13.32
C SER A 19 17.02 -10.71 14.69
N TRP A 20 16.59 -11.73 15.41
CA TRP A 20 17.19 -12.16 16.69
C TRP A 20 18.41 -13.08 16.53
N GLY A 21 18.78 -13.44 15.29
CA GLY A 21 19.97 -14.23 14.98
C GLY A 21 19.70 -15.68 14.58
N ALA A 22 18.45 -16.08 14.35
CA ALA A 22 18.16 -17.40 13.79
C ALA A 22 18.79 -17.54 12.40
N ALA A 23 19.60 -18.58 12.18
CA ALA A 23 20.23 -18.84 10.88
C ALA A 23 19.27 -19.48 9.87
N GLU A 24 18.26 -20.20 10.35
CA GLU A 24 17.23 -20.93 9.60
C GLU A 24 15.94 -20.98 10.43
N ILE A 25 14.80 -20.93 9.75
CA ILE A 25 13.46 -21.11 10.30
C ILE A 25 12.83 -22.33 9.64
N LEU A 26 12.44 -23.30 10.46
CA LEU A 26 11.80 -24.54 10.02
C LEU A 26 10.37 -24.56 10.56
N VAL A 27 9.40 -24.82 9.68
CA VAL A 27 8.01 -25.08 10.06
C VAL A 27 7.71 -26.53 9.72
N LEU A 28 7.35 -27.32 10.72
CA LEU A 28 7.04 -28.75 10.57
C LEU A 28 5.53 -28.96 10.48
N SER A 29 5.07 -29.67 9.46
CA SER A 29 3.70 -30.14 9.28
C SER A 29 3.69 -31.67 9.37
N ASP A 30 2.68 -32.20 10.06
CA ASP A 30 2.42 -33.64 10.13
C ASP A 30 1.49 -34.14 9.00
N ASN A 31 1.18 -33.25 8.04
CA ASN A 31 0.23 -33.44 6.95
C ASN A 31 -1.23 -33.61 7.38
N THR A 32 -1.58 -33.26 8.62
CA THR A 32 -2.98 -33.20 9.06
C THR A 32 -3.66 -31.89 8.66
N GLU A 33 -2.89 -30.86 8.32
CA GLU A 33 -3.41 -29.57 7.89
C GLU A 33 -4.01 -29.61 6.48
N ALA A 34 -4.99 -28.75 6.23
CA ALA A 34 -5.57 -28.61 4.90
C ALA A 34 -4.49 -28.18 3.87
N PRO A 35 -4.46 -28.78 2.66
CA PRO A 35 -3.47 -28.44 1.62
C PRO A 35 -3.40 -26.95 1.28
N ALA A 36 -4.53 -26.24 1.39
CA ALA A 36 -4.59 -24.79 1.17
C ALA A 36 -3.73 -24.00 2.18
N TYR A 37 -3.63 -24.45 3.43
CA TYR A 37 -2.76 -23.81 4.43
C TYR A 37 -1.29 -24.01 4.12
N LEU A 38 -0.91 -25.21 3.68
CA LEU A 38 0.47 -25.51 3.29
C LEU A 38 0.88 -24.68 2.07
N HIS A 39 0.00 -24.55 1.08
CA HIS A 39 0.22 -23.67 -0.08
C HIS A 39 0.41 -22.21 0.37
N ALA A 40 -0.49 -21.68 1.21
CA ALA A 40 -0.41 -20.30 1.68
C ALA A 40 0.87 -20.04 2.48
N LEU A 41 1.28 -20.97 3.36
CA LEU A 41 2.53 -20.90 4.10
C LEU A 41 3.73 -20.88 3.15
N GLN A 42 3.76 -21.76 2.16
CA GLN A 42 4.86 -21.82 1.20
C GLN A 42 4.96 -20.54 0.35
N GLY A 43 3.84 -19.96 -0.06
CA GLY A 43 3.81 -18.66 -0.74
C GLY A 43 4.33 -17.52 0.14
N GLN A 44 3.94 -17.47 1.41
CA GLN A 44 4.46 -16.49 2.38
C GLN A 44 5.97 -16.69 2.62
N MET A 45 6.47 -17.92 2.66
CA MET A 45 7.89 -18.21 2.79
C MET A 45 8.68 -17.73 1.57
N GLN A 46 8.20 -18.01 0.35
CA GLN A 46 8.82 -17.55 -0.90
C GLN A 46 8.91 -16.01 -0.96
N LEU A 47 7.86 -15.32 -0.52
CA LEU A 47 7.88 -13.86 -0.42
C LEU A 47 8.90 -13.37 0.62
N THR A 48 8.99 -14.06 1.75
CA THR A 48 9.97 -13.76 2.81
C THR A 48 11.40 -13.96 2.32
N GLU A 49 11.67 -15.04 1.59
CA GLU A 49 12.95 -15.28 0.92
C GLU A 49 13.29 -14.18 -0.08
N THR A 50 12.31 -13.73 -0.87
CA THR A 50 12.49 -12.62 -1.81
C THR A 50 12.94 -11.35 -1.09
N LEU A 51 12.35 -11.06 0.08
CA LEU A 51 12.76 -9.93 0.92
C LEU A 51 14.18 -10.11 1.45
N LEU A 52 14.50 -11.27 2.03
CA LEU A 52 15.82 -11.57 2.57
C LEU A 52 16.92 -11.52 1.50
N HIS A 53 16.66 -12.11 0.34
CA HIS A 53 17.57 -12.10 -0.82
C HIS A 53 17.71 -10.69 -1.39
N GLY A 54 16.61 -9.94 -1.46
CA GLY A 54 16.63 -8.52 -1.78
C GLY A 54 17.54 -7.77 -0.82
N MET A 55 17.50 -8.11 0.46
CA MET A 55 18.34 -7.53 1.51
C MET A 55 19.81 -8.01 1.54
N GLY A 56 20.19 -8.91 0.63
CA GLY A 56 21.54 -9.47 0.57
C GLY A 56 21.77 -10.68 1.47
N TYR A 57 20.77 -11.13 2.22
CA TYR A 57 20.82 -12.41 2.93
C TYR A 57 20.57 -13.54 1.92
N ARG A 58 21.63 -14.24 1.54
CA ARG A 58 21.58 -15.37 0.59
C ARG A 58 21.26 -16.69 1.30
N GLY A 59 20.86 -17.69 0.50
CA GLY A 59 20.52 -19.05 0.96
C GLY A 59 19.04 -19.22 1.27
N ALA A 60 18.58 -20.47 1.37
CA ALA A 60 17.23 -20.78 1.83
C ALA A 60 17.18 -20.72 3.35
N ARG A 61 16.50 -19.70 3.89
CA ARG A 61 16.36 -19.42 5.32
C ARG A 61 15.07 -19.97 5.90
N LEU A 62 14.05 -20.21 5.10
CA LEU A 62 12.73 -20.70 5.48
C LEU A 62 12.42 -22.00 4.75
N ARG A 63 12.03 -23.03 5.51
CA ARG A 63 11.60 -24.32 4.94
C ARG A 63 10.34 -24.82 5.62
N LEU A 64 9.39 -25.27 4.80
CA LEU A 64 8.28 -26.10 5.22
C LEU A 64 8.71 -27.56 5.12
N LEU A 65 8.73 -28.24 6.26
CA LEU A 65 9.06 -29.65 6.40
C LEU A 65 7.76 -30.42 6.59
N GLN A 66 7.61 -31.51 5.87
CA GLN A 66 6.44 -32.38 5.95
C GLN A 66 6.92 -33.78 6.30
N THR A 67 6.35 -34.35 7.36
CA THR A 67 6.60 -35.74 7.77
C THR A 67 5.30 -36.36 8.22
N ALA A 68 5.06 -37.63 7.88
CA ALA A 68 3.93 -38.37 8.45
C ALA A 68 4.33 -39.14 9.73
N ASP A 69 5.63 -39.22 10.03
CA ASP A 69 6.17 -40.08 11.07
C ASP A 69 7.39 -39.45 11.76
N ALA A 70 7.42 -39.54 13.10
CA ALA A 70 8.56 -39.08 13.90
C ALA A 70 9.88 -39.77 13.52
N ARG A 71 9.84 -41.00 12.98
CA ARG A 71 11.02 -41.75 12.53
C ARG A 71 11.74 -41.11 11.35
N GLU A 72 11.05 -40.29 10.55
CA GLU A 72 11.63 -39.59 9.40
C GLU A 72 12.27 -38.25 9.80
N LEU A 73 12.02 -37.77 11.03
CA LEU A 73 12.37 -36.42 11.46
C LEU A 73 13.88 -36.16 11.39
N ASP A 74 14.70 -37.11 11.82
CA ASP A 74 16.16 -37.00 11.76
C ASP A 74 16.64 -36.79 10.31
N ALA A 75 16.08 -37.54 9.36
CA ALA A 75 16.44 -37.43 7.95
C ALA A 75 15.99 -36.08 7.36
N VAL A 76 14.82 -35.57 7.74
CA VAL A 76 14.28 -34.30 7.27
C VAL A 76 15.05 -33.09 7.84
N LEU A 77 15.60 -33.24 9.05
CA LEU A 77 16.45 -32.24 9.73
C LEU A 77 17.95 -32.35 9.37
N ALA A 78 18.39 -33.46 8.80
CA ALA A 78 19.78 -33.72 8.43
C ALA A 78 20.43 -32.79 7.38
N PRO A 79 19.71 -32.17 6.42
CA PRO A 79 20.33 -31.29 5.43
C PRO A 79 21.18 -30.18 6.06
N PRO A 80 22.29 -29.76 5.41
CA PRO A 80 23.20 -28.79 5.98
C PRO A 80 22.50 -27.45 6.22
N ARG A 81 22.84 -26.82 7.34
CA ARG A 81 22.31 -25.49 7.67
C ARG A 81 22.73 -24.47 6.59
N PRO A 82 21.86 -23.49 6.28
CA PRO A 82 22.19 -22.48 5.28
C PRO A 82 23.41 -21.66 5.70
N THR A 83 24.37 -21.56 4.79
CA THR A 83 25.56 -20.71 4.94
C THR A 83 25.26 -19.29 4.47
N GLY A 84 26.01 -18.32 5.00
CA GLY A 84 25.94 -16.91 4.59
C GLY A 84 25.55 -15.98 5.74
N ALA A 85 25.53 -14.68 5.46
CA ALA A 85 25.31 -13.66 6.48
C ALA A 85 23.97 -13.82 7.21
N VAL A 86 24.00 -13.59 8.51
CA VAL A 86 22.84 -13.33 9.37
C VAL A 86 23.01 -11.92 9.94
N PRO A 87 21.95 -11.29 10.50
CA PRO A 87 22.08 -9.97 11.10
C PRO A 87 23.19 -9.96 12.16
N SER A 88 24.18 -9.09 12.00
CA SER A 88 25.32 -8.97 12.92
C SER A 88 24.94 -8.32 14.24
N ILE A 89 23.84 -7.56 14.25
CA ILE A 89 23.25 -6.93 15.42
C ILE A 89 21.92 -7.61 15.70
N GLN A 90 21.76 -8.10 16.93
CA GLN A 90 20.52 -8.70 17.40
C GLN A 90 19.45 -7.63 17.60
N ALA A 91 18.24 -7.89 17.12
CA ALA A 91 17.08 -7.04 17.40
C ALA A 91 16.71 -7.02 18.88
N GLN A 92 16.32 -5.86 19.38
CA GLN A 92 15.92 -5.67 20.79
C GLN A 92 14.39 -5.60 20.97
N PHE A 93 13.62 -5.64 19.88
CA PHE A 93 12.16 -5.63 19.96
C PHE A 93 11.61 -7.03 20.27
N ALA A 94 10.41 -7.08 20.86
CA ALA A 94 9.67 -8.31 21.08
C ALA A 94 8.59 -8.50 20.00
N ALA A 95 8.28 -9.74 19.64
CA ALA A 95 7.14 -10.03 18.78
C ALA A 95 5.83 -9.79 19.55
N LEU A 96 5.03 -8.86 19.05
CA LEU A 96 3.73 -8.46 19.64
C LEU A 96 2.57 -9.19 18.92
N PRO A 97 1.39 -9.31 19.55
CA PRO A 97 0.19 -9.88 18.94
C PRO A 97 -0.30 -9.12 17.68
N GLN A 98 0.15 -7.87 17.49
CA GLN A 98 -0.18 -7.06 16.32
C GLN A 98 0.77 -7.40 15.15
N LYS A 99 0.32 -8.27 14.23
CA LYS A 99 1.14 -8.78 13.11
C LYS A 99 1.84 -7.70 12.30
N ARG A 100 1.12 -6.64 11.90
CA ARG A 100 1.70 -5.57 11.08
C ARG A 100 2.78 -4.78 11.81
N GLY A 101 2.55 -4.42 13.06
CA GLY A 101 3.53 -3.71 13.87
C GLY A 101 4.81 -4.53 14.09
N THR A 102 4.65 -5.83 14.38
CA THR A 102 5.80 -6.76 14.52
C THR A 102 6.57 -6.90 13.21
N LEU A 103 5.87 -7.05 12.08
CA LEU A 103 6.50 -7.10 10.76
C LEU A 103 7.30 -5.82 10.47
N ASP A 104 6.75 -4.66 10.80
CA ASP A 104 7.41 -3.38 10.61
C ASP A 104 8.69 -3.23 11.42
N LEU A 105 8.69 -3.66 12.69
CA LEU A 105 9.88 -3.66 13.55
C LEU A 105 10.97 -4.58 12.98
N ALA A 106 10.59 -5.77 12.51
CA ALA A 106 11.52 -6.70 11.87
C ALA A 106 12.11 -6.14 10.57
N LEU A 107 11.27 -5.58 9.70
CA LEU A 107 11.74 -4.94 8.45
C LEU A 107 12.65 -3.75 8.74
N ASP A 108 12.28 -2.87 9.68
CA ASP A 108 13.10 -1.70 10.07
C ASP A 108 14.48 -2.13 10.59
N HIS A 109 14.54 -3.21 11.38
CA HIS A 109 15.79 -3.79 11.86
C HIS A 109 16.62 -4.37 10.72
N LEU A 110 16.03 -5.23 9.89
CA LEU A 110 16.76 -5.92 8.83
C LEU A 110 17.28 -4.97 7.76
N ILE A 111 16.52 -3.95 7.38
CA ILE A 111 16.95 -2.88 6.48
C ILE A 111 18.16 -2.13 7.07
N ARG A 112 18.12 -1.79 8.36
CA ARG A 112 19.21 -1.07 9.06
C ARG A 112 20.46 -1.92 9.27
N HIS A 113 20.41 -3.23 9.10
CA HIS A 113 21.55 -4.12 9.31
C HIS A 113 21.83 -5.04 8.13
N ALA A 114 21.22 -4.76 6.97
CA ALA A 114 21.33 -5.57 5.77
C ALA A 114 22.77 -5.59 5.24
N PRO A 115 23.31 -6.77 4.84
CA PRO A 115 24.62 -6.86 4.20
C PRO A 115 24.72 -6.04 2.90
N ALA A 116 23.61 -5.86 2.18
CA ALA A 116 23.55 -5.10 0.93
C ALA A 116 23.42 -3.57 1.12
N GLN A 117 23.85 -3.04 2.26
CA GLN A 117 23.61 -1.63 2.63
C GLN A 117 24.22 -0.59 1.68
N GLU A 118 25.25 -0.94 0.92
CA GLU A 118 25.92 0.05 0.06
C GLU A 118 25.64 -0.08 -1.44
N VAL A 119 25.44 -1.26 -2.03
CA VAL A 119 25.14 -1.35 -3.48
C VAL A 119 24.40 -2.64 -3.83
N ALA A 120 23.09 -2.56 -4.03
CA ALA A 120 22.42 -3.31 -5.09
C ALA A 120 22.06 -2.31 -6.21
N SER A 121 23.10 -1.85 -6.92
CA SER A 121 22.96 -1.25 -8.25
C SER A 121 22.09 0.02 -8.34
N GLY A 122 22.02 0.84 -7.28
CA GLY A 122 21.23 2.10 -7.29
C GLY A 122 19.71 1.92 -7.25
N ALA A 123 19.20 0.70 -7.03
CA ALA A 123 17.76 0.46 -6.90
C ALA A 123 17.32 0.56 -5.43
N ALA A 124 16.61 1.64 -5.08
CA ALA A 124 16.07 1.87 -3.74
C ALA A 124 14.88 0.95 -3.35
N VAL A 125 14.63 -0.11 -4.13
CA VAL A 125 13.40 -0.92 -4.07
C VAL A 125 13.71 -2.41 -4.29
N ILE A 126 13.11 -3.27 -3.47
CA ILE A 126 13.02 -4.72 -3.69
C ILE A 126 11.68 -5.00 -4.40
N PRO A 127 11.69 -5.49 -5.66
CA PRO A 127 10.45 -5.86 -6.34
C PRO A 127 9.84 -7.11 -5.68
N LEU A 128 8.53 -7.12 -5.53
CA LEU A 128 7.79 -8.27 -5.00
C LEU A 128 6.89 -8.86 -6.11
N PRO A 129 6.61 -10.17 -6.08
CA PRO A 129 5.82 -10.81 -7.12
C PRO A 129 4.43 -10.17 -7.28
N HIS A 130 4.06 -9.88 -8.53
CA HIS A 130 2.74 -9.34 -8.88
C HIS A 130 1.67 -10.42 -8.71
N GLY A 131 0.47 -10.03 -8.25
CA GLY A 131 -0.71 -10.92 -8.19
C GLY A 131 -0.67 -12.01 -7.10
N ALA A 132 0.44 -12.18 -6.38
CA ALA A 132 0.65 -13.29 -5.43
C ALA A 132 0.44 -12.91 -3.94
N GLY A 133 -0.41 -11.92 -3.64
CA GLY A 133 -0.75 -11.61 -2.25
C GLY A 133 0.38 -10.97 -1.42
N SER A 134 1.26 -10.18 -2.04
CA SER A 134 2.24 -9.37 -1.29
C SER A 134 1.51 -8.42 -0.33
N PRO A 135 1.78 -8.43 0.99
CA PRO A 135 1.20 -7.49 1.93
C PRO A 135 1.99 -6.17 1.98
N LEU A 136 2.93 -5.96 1.07
CA LEU A 136 3.85 -4.82 1.00
C LEU A 136 3.89 -4.29 -0.43
N GLY A 137 3.91 -2.97 -0.58
CA GLY A 137 4.03 -2.33 -1.89
C GLY A 137 3.64 -0.88 -1.89
N ALA A 138 3.82 -0.28 -3.06
CA ALA A 138 3.39 1.07 -3.37
C ALA A 138 2.19 1.06 -4.31
N ILE A 139 1.76 2.24 -4.69
CA ILE A 139 0.87 2.45 -5.83
C ILE A 139 1.52 3.43 -6.78
N ARG A 140 1.20 3.29 -8.06
CA ARG A 140 1.50 4.30 -9.08
C ARG A 140 0.23 5.05 -9.43
N VAL A 141 0.35 6.37 -9.49
CA VAL A 141 -0.74 7.27 -9.88
C VAL A 141 -0.39 7.90 -11.22
N ASP A 142 -1.28 7.76 -12.19
CA ASP A 142 -1.22 8.49 -13.45
C ASP A 142 -1.70 9.92 -13.22
N ALA A 143 -0.76 10.86 -13.16
CA ALA A 143 -1.02 12.27 -12.93
C ALA A 143 -1.91 12.92 -14.02
N SER A 144 -1.90 12.38 -15.25
CA SER A 144 -2.72 12.90 -16.35
C SER A 144 -4.20 12.54 -16.20
N ARG A 145 -4.50 11.42 -15.53
CA ARG A 145 -5.86 10.93 -15.30
C ARG A 145 -6.40 11.27 -13.92
N CYS A 146 -5.53 11.40 -12.93
CA CYS A 146 -5.93 11.65 -11.55
C CYS A 146 -6.49 13.06 -11.37
N THR A 147 -7.79 13.15 -11.09
CA THR A 147 -8.49 14.42 -10.82
C THR A 147 -8.31 14.92 -9.38
N LEU A 148 -7.61 14.18 -8.51
CA LEU A 148 -7.53 14.41 -7.07
C LEU A 148 -8.92 14.54 -6.40
N CYS A 149 -9.86 13.68 -6.78
CA CYS A 149 -11.16 13.58 -6.09
C CYS A 149 -11.06 13.01 -4.66
N LEU A 150 -9.89 12.45 -4.30
CA LEU A 150 -9.56 11.85 -3.00
C LEU A 150 -10.45 10.67 -2.57
N SER A 151 -11.25 10.08 -3.46
CA SER A 151 -12.02 8.86 -3.18
C SER A 151 -11.14 7.71 -2.66
N CYS A 152 -9.93 7.60 -3.20
CA CYS A 152 -8.93 6.60 -2.77
C CYS A 152 -8.43 6.80 -1.33
N VAL A 153 -8.41 8.04 -0.83
CA VAL A 153 -8.05 8.34 0.57
C VAL A 153 -9.12 7.79 1.50
N GLY A 154 -10.40 8.08 1.22
CA GLY A 154 -11.53 7.58 2.01
C GLY A 154 -11.68 6.05 1.96
N ALA A 155 -11.28 5.42 0.86
CA ALA A 155 -11.36 3.97 0.69
C ALA A 155 -10.18 3.19 1.31
N CYS A 156 -9.14 3.85 1.84
CA CYS A 156 -7.95 3.18 2.35
C CYS A 156 -8.09 2.84 3.85
N PRO A 157 -8.43 1.59 4.22
CA PRO A 157 -8.62 1.23 5.63
C PRO A 157 -7.31 1.24 6.43
N ALA A 158 -6.17 1.10 5.75
CA ALA A 158 -4.86 1.06 6.38
C ALA A 158 -4.24 2.46 6.58
N GLY A 159 -4.88 3.53 6.13
CA GLY A 159 -4.33 4.89 6.22
C GLY A 159 -3.03 5.06 5.44
N ALA A 160 -2.88 4.36 4.32
CA ALA A 160 -1.71 4.47 3.44
C ALA A 160 -1.81 5.66 2.48
N LEU A 161 -3.02 6.14 2.19
CA LEU A 161 -3.27 7.33 1.38
C LEU A 161 -3.79 8.46 2.29
N ALA A 162 -3.33 9.68 2.04
CA ALA A 162 -3.73 10.86 2.79
C ALA A 162 -3.86 12.07 1.85
N ASP A 163 -4.76 12.99 2.19
CA ASP A 163 -4.84 14.30 1.54
C ASP A 163 -3.77 15.25 2.09
N ASN A 164 -3.72 16.47 1.53
CA ASN A 164 -3.01 17.58 2.14
C ASN A 164 -4.00 18.75 2.34
N PRO A 165 -4.31 19.15 3.58
CA PRO A 165 -5.24 20.24 3.84
C PRO A 165 -4.79 21.60 3.29
N LEU A 166 -3.50 21.77 3.04
CA LEU A 166 -2.89 23.04 2.61
C LEU A 166 -2.72 23.14 1.09
N ALA A 167 -2.74 22.03 0.37
CA ALA A 167 -2.51 21.99 -1.07
C ALA A 167 -3.23 20.80 -1.72
N PRO A 168 -3.71 20.91 -2.97
CA PRO A 168 -4.32 19.79 -3.71
C PRO A 168 -3.26 18.71 -4.04
N GLN A 169 -2.99 17.84 -3.07
CA GLN A 169 -2.03 16.76 -3.18
C GLN A 169 -2.61 15.43 -2.70
N LEU A 170 -2.19 14.35 -3.35
CA LEU A 170 -2.36 12.98 -2.88
C LEU A 170 -1.04 12.50 -2.29
N ARG A 171 -1.04 12.15 -1.00
CA ARG A 171 0.14 11.65 -0.28
C ARG A 171 0.00 10.17 0.04
N PHE A 172 1.14 9.49 0.18
CA PHE A 172 1.21 8.05 0.41
C PHE A 172 2.29 7.67 1.41
N ILE A 173 1.99 6.71 2.29
CA ILE A 173 2.92 6.12 3.25
C ILE A 173 3.03 4.62 2.93
N GLU A 174 4.14 4.20 2.37
CA GLU A 174 4.35 2.82 1.90
C GLU A 174 4.26 1.80 3.04
N LYS A 175 4.77 2.16 4.23
CA LYS A 175 4.72 1.33 5.45
C LYS A 175 3.30 0.90 5.83
N ASN A 176 2.29 1.68 5.49
CA ASN A 176 0.90 1.38 5.82
C ASN A 176 0.20 0.53 4.74
N CYS A 177 0.72 0.48 3.51
CA CYS A 177 0.04 -0.18 2.41
C CYS A 177 0.06 -1.70 2.56
N VAL A 178 -1.11 -2.31 2.37
CA VAL A 178 -1.32 -3.77 2.41
C VAL A 178 -1.69 -4.36 1.04
N GLN A 179 -1.55 -3.56 -0.03
CA GLN A 179 -1.84 -3.96 -1.42
C GLN A 179 -3.24 -4.56 -1.65
N CYS A 180 -4.25 -4.13 -0.88
CA CYS A 180 -5.62 -4.66 -1.00
C CYS A 180 -6.37 -4.28 -2.28
N GLY A 181 -5.87 -3.32 -3.07
CA GLY A 181 -6.48 -2.91 -4.33
C GLY A 181 -7.74 -2.04 -4.22
N LEU A 182 -8.25 -1.74 -3.01
CA LEU A 182 -9.44 -0.90 -2.84
C LEU A 182 -9.29 0.49 -3.48
N CYS A 183 -8.10 1.09 -3.39
CA CYS A 183 -7.79 2.37 -4.05
C CYS A 183 -7.86 2.29 -5.59
N VAL A 184 -7.52 1.14 -6.17
CA VAL A 184 -7.63 0.92 -7.62
C VAL A 184 -9.10 0.83 -8.00
N ASN A 185 -9.87 0.01 -7.30
CA ASN A 185 -11.27 -0.25 -7.62
C ASN A 185 -12.19 0.96 -7.41
N THR A 186 -11.86 1.85 -6.45
CA THR A 186 -12.66 3.05 -6.18
C THR A 186 -12.33 4.23 -7.09
N CYS A 187 -11.22 4.19 -7.83
CA CYS A 187 -10.78 5.33 -8.62
C CYS A 187 -11.67 5.49 -9.86
N PRO A 188 -12.48 6.56 -9.96
CA PRO A 188 -13.42 6.71 -11.08
C PRO A 188 -12.73 6.99 -12.42
N GLU A 189 -11.45 7.37 -12.38
CA GLU A 189 -10.65 7.72 -13.56
C GLU A 189 -9.63 6.62 -13.90
N ASP A 190 -9.69 5.45 -13.27
CA ASP A 190 -8.71 4.35 -13.30
C ASP A 190 -7.23 4.80 -13.28
N ALA A 191 -6.92 5.83 -12.48
CA ALA A 191 -5.59 6.44 -12.45
C ALA A 191 -4.57 5.68 -11.58
N ILE A 192 -4.99 4.63 -10.85
CA ILE A 192 -4.15 3.97 -9.83
C ILE A 192 -3.80 2.55 -10.26
N ARG A 193 -2.54 2.14 -10.08
CA ARG A 193 -2.08 0.75 -10.22
C ARG A 193 -1.30 0.33 -8.98
N LEU A 194 -1.42 -0.95 -8.59
CA LEU A 194 -0.60 -1.54 -7.53
C LEU A 194 0.84 -1.75 -8.02
N GLU A 195 1.81 -1.51 -7.15
CA GLU A 195 3.23 -1.80 -7.39
C GLU A 195 3.78 -2.59 -6.19
N PRO A 196 3.65 -3.93 -6.19
CA PRO A 196 4.19 -4.79 -5.14
C PRO A 196 5.71 -4.64 -5.03
N ARG A 197 6.16 -4.10 -3.90
CA ARG A 197 7.57 -3.76 -3.68
C ARG A 197 7.87 -3.50 -2.20
N LEU A 198 9.14 -3.38 -1.86
CA LEU A 198 9.58 -2.81 -0.58
C LEU A 198 10.66 -1.76 -0.81
N PHE A 199 10.41 -0.53 -0.37
CA PHE A 199 11.39 0.55 -0.37
C PHE A 199 12.38 0.41 0.78
N TRP A 200 13.67 0.56 0.47
CA TRP A 200 14.78 0.39 1.41
C TRP A 200 14.96 1.53 2.40
N GLY A 201 14.70 2.77 1.97
CA GLY A 201 15.03 3.94 2.77
C GLY A 201 13.96 4.32 3.81
N PRO A 202 14.31 5.26 4.72
CA PRO A 202 13.38 5.79 5.73
C PRO A 202 12.12 6.43 5.12
N GLN A 203 12.15 6.78 3.83
CA GLN A 203 11.01 7.28 3.06
C GLN A 203 9.81 6.32 3.10
N ARG A 204 10.00 5.01 3.36
CA ARG A 204 8.90 4.05 3.56
C ARG A 204 7.90 4.52 4.61
N SER A 205 8.40 5.15 5.68
CA SER A 205 7.60 5.61 6.82
C SER A 205 7.15 7.07 6.69
N ALA A 206 7.62 7.79 5.68
CA ALA A 206 7.34 9.21 5.50
C ALA A 206 6.28 9.43 4.40
N PRO A 207 5.34 10.37 4.57
CA PRO A 207 4.40 10.74 3.51
C PRO A 207 5.14 11.21 2.25
N GLN A 208 4.88 10.56 1.12
CA GLN A 208 5.38 10.92 -0.21
C GLN A 208 4.24 11.51 -1.04
N VAL A 209 4.47 12.62 -1.74
CA VAL A 209 3.49 13.18 -2.68
C VAL A 209 3.49 12.32 -3.95
N LEU A 210 2.36 11.68 -4.26
CA LEU A 210 2.17 10.88 -5.48
C LEU A 210 1.64 11.71 -6.64
N ASN A 211 0.83 12.71 -6.35
CA ASN A 211 0.30 13.63 -7.35
C ASN A 211 -0.03 14.98 -6.71
N GLU A 212 0.11 16.04 -7.49
CA GLU A 212 -0.24 17.41 -7.13
C GLU A 212 -0.88 18.09 -8.34
N ALA A 213 -1.97 18.81 -8.12
CA ALA A 213 -2.68 19.49 -9.20
C ALA A 213 -2.72 21.00 -8.97
N GLN A 214 -2.96 21.77 -10.03
CA GLN A 214 -3.25 23.18 -9.87
C GLN A 214 -4.68 23.37 -9.33
N PRO A 215 -4.87 24.25 -8.32
CA PRO A 215 -6.20 24.58 -7.84
C PRO A 215 -6.94 25.41 -8.88
N TRP A 216 -8.20 25.06 -9.16
CA TRP A 216 -9.06 25.89 -9.99
C TRP A 216 -9.53 27.10 -9.17
N ARG A 217 -9.45 28.30 -9.74
CA ARG A 217 -9.89 29.54 -9.08
C ARG A 217 -11.29 29.91 -9.57
N CYS A 218 -12.18 30.23 -8.64
CA CYS A 218 -13.52 30.71 -8.95
C CYS A 218 -13.49 31.87 -9.93
N VAL A 219 -14.21 31.73 -11.06
CA VAL A 219 -14.28 32.76 -12.11
C VAL A 219 -14.91 34.07 -11.65
N ARG A 220 -15.58 34.06 -10.48
CA ARG A 220 -16.21 35.25 -9.89
C ARG A 220 -15.39 35.90 -8.77
N CYS A 221 -14.88 35.12 -7.81
CA CYS A 221 -14.21 35.66 -6.62
C CYS A 221 -12.74 35.25 -6.46
N GLY A 222 -12.20 34.41 -7.35
CA GLY A 222 -10.82 33.94 -7.29
C GLY A 222 -10.48 32.91 -6.20
N LYS A 223 -11.42 32.60 -5.30
CA LYS A 223 -11.27 31.56 -4.25
C LYS A 223 -10.94 30.20 -4.90
N PRO A 224 -9.88 29.49 -4.47
CA PRO A 224 -9.57 28.18 -4.99
C PRO A 224 -10.65 27.18 -4.55
N PHE A 225 -11.15 26.36 -5.48
CA PHE A 225 -12.09 25.28 -5.20
C PHE A 225 -11.94 24.19 -6.26
N GLY A 226 -11.65 22.96 -5.83
CA GLY A 226 -11.35 21.86 -6.75
C GLY A 226 -10.02 22.01 -7.52
N THR A 227 -9.73 21.04 -8.37
CA THR A 227 -8.54 21.02 -9.24
C THR A 227 -8.92 21.34 -10.67
N VAL A 228 -7.96 21.83 -11.45
CA VAL A 228 -8.17 22.13 -12.87
C VAL A 228 -8.74 20.91 -13.60
N GLN A 229 -8.11 19.74 -13.43
CA GLN A 229 -8.54 18.50 -14.07
C GLN A 229 -9.96 18.10 -13.67
N ALA A 230 -10.33 18.23 -12.39
CA ALA A 230 -11.67 17.87 -11.94
C ALA A 230 -12.75 18.79 -12.54
N ILE A 231 -12.50 20.09 -12.60
CA ILE A 231 -13.45 21.07 -13.16
C ILE A 231 -13.58 20.89 -14.66
N GLU A 232 -12.48 20.69 -15.39
CA GLU A 232 -12.51 20.44 -16.83
C GLU A 232 -13.25 19.15 -17.18
N GLN A 233 -12.97 18.06 -16.47
CA GLN A 233 -13.68 16.78 -16.60
C GLN A 233 -15.18 16.92 -16.34
N MET A 234 -15.56 17.65 -15.28
CA MET A 234 -16.96 17.89 -14.95
C MET A 234 -17.67 18.72 -16.03
N VAL A 235 -17.04 19.79 -16.51
CA VAL A 235 -17.60 20.64 -17.59
C VAL A 235 -17.76 19.82 -18.87
N PHE A 236 -16.77 19.00 -19.22
CA PHE A 236 -16.84 18.11 -20.38
C PHE A 236 -17.96 17.06 -20.25
N LYS A 237 -18.05 16.37 -19.10
CA LYS A 237 -19.08 15.34 -18.86
C LYS A 237 -20.50 15.93 -18.85
N LEU A 238 -20.66 17.21 -18.46
CA LEU A 238 -21.97 17.87 -18.31
C LEU A 238 -22.37 18.80 -19.46
N SER A 239 -21.48 19.06 -20.43
CA SER A 239 -21.72 20.07 -21.49
C SER A 239 -22.95 19.79 -22.36
N GLY A 240 -23.38 18.53 -22.46
CA GLY A 240 -24.57 18.11 -23.21
C GLY A 240 -25.87 18.09 -22.42
N HIS A 241 -25.84 18.37 -21.11
CA HIS A 241 -27.03 18.25 -20.26
C HIS A 241 -27.84 19.56 -20.24
N PRO A 242 -29.16 19.55 -20.50
CA PRO A 242 -30.00 20.76 -20.61
C PRO A 242 -29.91 21.71 -19.41
N ALA A 243 -29.80 21.15 -18.20
CA ALA A 243 -29.65 21.93 -16.96
C ALA A 243 -28.38 22.81 -16.90
N PHE A 244 -27.39 22.56 -17.77
CA PHE A 244 -26.12 23.29 -17.82
C PHE A 244 -25.91 23.99 -19.17
N ALA A 245 -26.97 24.27 -19.93
CA ALA A 245 -26.88 25.02 -21.18
C ALA A 245 -26.64 26.54 -20.94
N GLY A 246 -25.93 27.19 -21.85
CA GLY A 246 -25.67 28.64 -21.82
C GLY A 246 -24.91 29.09 -20.56
N ASP A 247 -25.33 30.22 -19.98
CA ASP A 247 -24.68 30.81 -18.79
C ASP A 247 -24.69 29.88 -17.57
N ALA A 248 -25.59 28.89 -17.51
CA ALA A 248 -25.65 27.94 -16.41
C ALA A 248 -24.38 27.06 -16.33
N ALA A 249 -23.67 26.82 -17.44
CA ALA A 249 -22.40 26.11 -17.46
C ALA A 249 -21.32 26.82 -16.63
N ASN A 250 -21.35 28.16 -16.56
CA ASN A 250 -20.36 28.92 -15.80
C ASN A 250 -20.45 28.66 -14.29
N ARG A 251 -21.61 28.22 -13.77
CA ARG A 251 -21.77 27.81 -12.36
C ARG A 251 -20.90 26.62 -12.00
N LEU A 252 -20.58 25.76 -12.97
CA LEU A 252 -19.64 24.65 -12.79
C LEU A 252 -18.22 25.15 -12.45
N LYS A 253 -17.88 26.37 -12.87
CA LYS A 253 -16.58 27.04 -12.68
C LYS A 253 -16.56 28.02 -11.49
N MET A 254 -17.62 28.05 -10.66
CA MET A 254 -17.75 28.89 -9.47
C MET A 254 -17.68 28.07 -8.17
N CYS A 255 -17.11 28.65 -7.11
CA CYS A 255 -17.13 28.05 -5.77
C CYS A 255 -18.56 27.91 -5.22
N SER A 256 -18.73 27.10 -4.17
CA SER A 256 -20.02 26.87 -3.50
C SER A 256 -20.78 28.16 -3.22
N ASP A 257 -20.10 29.15 -2.66
CA ASP A 257 -20.70 30.41 -2.22
C ASP A 257 -21.16 31.24 -3.43
N CYS A 258 -20.28 31.40 -4.43
CA CYS A 258 -20.59 32.14 -5.65
C CYS A 258 -21.69 31.47 -6.49
N ARG A 259 -21.76 30.14 -6.49
CA ARG A 259 -22.79 29.37 -7.18
C ARG A 259 -24.17 29.62 -6.57
N VAL A 260 -24.29 29.58 -5.24
CA VAL A 260 -25.55 29.87 -4.54
C VAL A 260 -26.00 31.30 -4.81
N ILE A 261 -25.08 32.26 -4.72
CA ILE A 261 -25.40 33.66 -5.01
C ILE A 261 -25.89 33.80 -6.46
N ASP A 262 -25.18 33.24 -7.45
CA ASP A 262 -25.58 33.33 -8.87
C ASP A 262 -26.99 32.74 -9.10
N MET A 263 -27.28 31.58 -8.50
CA MET A 263 -28.60 30.92 -8.59
C MET A 263 -29.74 31.82 -8.07
N HIS A 264 -29.53 32.52 -6.96
CA HIS A 264 -30.56 33.39 -6.38
C HIS A 264 -30.61 34.78 -7.03
N THR A 265 -29.52 35.29 -7.59
CA THR A 265 -29.51 36.61 -8.25
C THR A 265 -30.06 36.60 -9.67
N ARG A 266 -30.09 35.44 -10.36
CA ARG A 266 -30.60 35.29 -11.73
C ARG A 266 -31.96 34.59 -11.81
N ALA A 267 -32.56 34.27 -10.66
CA ALA A 267 -33.90 33.70 -10.62
C ALA A 267 -34.92 34.80 -10.92
N ASP A 268 -35.28 34.94 -12.20
CA ASP A 268 -36.51 35.61 -12.66
C ASP A 268 -37.78 34.81 -12.28
N THR A 269 -37.69 33.83 -11.37
CA THR A 269 -38.87 33.18 -10.80
C THR A 269 -39.31 33.95 -9.58
N THR A 270 -40.33 34.77 -9.76
CA THR A 270 -41.08 35.38 -8.68
C THR A 270 -41.95 34.31 -8.01
N ILE A 271 -42.40 34.56 -6.77
CA ILE A 271 -43.31 33.64 -6.06
C ILE A 271 -44.64 33.39 -6.82
N HIS A 272 -44.90 34.17 -7.87
CA HIS A 272 -46.05 34.06 -8.76
C HIS A 272 -45.87 33.02 -9.87
N ASP A 273 -44.68 32.44 -10.04
CA ASP A 273 -44.34 31.49 -11.10
C ASP A 273 -44.38 30.01 -10.65
N LEU A 274 -44.87 29.74 -9.44
CA LEU A 274 -45.10 28.38 -8.91
C LEU A 274 -46.62 28.07 -8.94
N PRO A 275 -47.03 26.87 -9.41
CA PRO A 275 -48.45 26.47 -9.50
C PRO A 275 -49.13 26.26 -8.15
#